data_AF-A0A7J8H6R7-F1
#
_entry.id   AF-A0A7J8H6R7-F1
#
_cell.length_a   1.000
_cell.length_b   1.000
_cell.length_c   1.000
_cell.angle_alpha   90.00
_cell.angle_beta   90.00
_cell.angle_gamma   90.00
#
_symmetry.space_group_name_H-M   'P 1'
#
loop_
_entity.id
_entity.type
_entity.pdbx_description
1 polymer ?
#
loop_
_entity_poly.entity_id
_entity_poly.type
_entity_poly.pdbx_seq_one_letter_code
_entity_poly.pdbx_strand_id
1 'polypeptide(L)'
;MTKLGFLRLSYEKQDTLLKLLILSMAAVLSFSTRLFAVLRFESVIHEFDPYFNYRTTRFLAEEGFYKFHNCFDDFREAYYWLRHNTPEDAKVMSWWDYGYQITAMANRTILVDNNTWNNTHISRVGQAMASTEEKAYEIMRELDVSYVLVIFGGLTGYSSDDINKFLWMVRIGGSTDTGRHIKEHDYYTPTGEFRVDREGSPVLLNCLMYKMCYYRFGQVYTEAKRPPGFDRVRNAEIGNKDFELDVLEEAYTTEHWLVRIYKVKDLDNRGLSRT
;
A
#
# COMPACT_ATOMS: atom_id res chain seq x y z
N MET A 1 -34.72 41.38 58.77
CA MET A 1 -35.45 42.03 57.66
C MET A 1 -34.56 42.06 56.44
N THR A 2 -34.87 41.27 55.41
CA THR A 2 -34.57 41.58 54.00
C THR A 2 -35.37 40.60 53.13
N LYS A 3 -36.57 41.02 52.74
CA LYS A 3 -37.39 40.33 51.73
C LYS A 3 -36.67 40.48 50.38
N LEU A 4 -36.07 39.41 49.88
CA LEU A 4 -35.58 39.37 48.50
C LEU A 4 -36.81 39.27 47.59
N GLY A 5 -37.14 40.37 46.93
CA GLY A 5 -38.31 40.48 46.05
C GLY A 5 -38.16 39.57 44.83
N PHE A 6 -38.77 38.39 44.88
CA PHE A 6 -39.03 37.60 43.68
C PHE A 6 -40.00 38.40 42.80
N LEU A 7 -39.50 38.92 41.67
CA LEU A 7 -40.31 39.47 40.59
C LEU A 7 -41.39 38.43 40.24
N ARG A 8 -42.65 38.72 40.57
CA ARG A 8 -43.81 37.95 40.09
C ARG A 8 -43.98 38.21 38.60
N LEU A 9 -43.18 37.54 37.77
CA LEU A 9 -43.40 37.50 36.33
C LEU A 9 -44.68 36.71 36.02
N SER A 10 -45.48 37.21 35.07
CA SER A 10 -46.62 36.47 34.52
C SER A 10 -46.14 35.13 33.94
N TYR A 11 -46.99 34.11 33.98
CA TYR A 11 -46.69 32.76 33.50
C TYR A 11 -46.12 32.76 32.07
N GLU A 12 -46.67 33.60 31.18
CA GLU A 12 -46.17 33.77 29.81
C GLU A 12 -44.75 34.34 29.73
N LYS A 13 -44.40 35.25 30.63
CA LYS A 13 -43.04 35.83 30.69
C LYS A 13 -42.04 34.84 31.30
N GLN A 14 -42.49 33.97 32.21
CA GLN A 14 -41.67 32.88 32.74
C GLN A 14 -41.37 31.83 31.66
N ASP A 15 -42.38 31.45 30.87
CA ASP A 15 -42.22 30.54 29.73
C ASP A 15 -41.27 31.11 28.66
N THR A 16 -41.42 32.39 28.32
CA THR A 16 -40.53 33.07 27.36
C THR A 16 -39.09 33.13 27.87
N LEU A 17 -38.89 33.42 29.16
CA LEU A 17 -37.56 33.49 29.77
C LEU A 17 -36.90 32.12 29.84
N LEU A 18 -37.67 31.07 30.13
CA LEU A 18 -37.19 29.69 30.11
C LEU A 18 -36.78 29.25 28.69
N LYS A 19 -37.58 29.58 27.67
CA LYS A 19 -37.26 29.30 26.26
C LYS A 19 -35.98 30.01 25.82
N LEU A 20 -35.83 31.30 26.14
CA LEU A 20 -34.62 32.06 25.84
C LEU A 20 -33.39 31.51 26.58
N LEU A 21 -33.55 31.07 27.82
CA LEU A 21 -32.48 30.46 28.60
C LEU A 21 -32.04 29.12 27.99
N ILE A 22 -32.98 28.26 27.62
CA ILE A 22 -32.67 26.98 26.96
C ILE A 22 -32.00 27.22 25.61
N LEU A 23 -32.51 28.15 24.80
CA LEU A 23 -31.94 28.48 23.49
C LEU A 23 -30.53 29.07 23.60
N SER A 24 -30.30 29.95 24.57
CA SER A 24 -28.97 30.53 24.81
C SER A 24 -27.99 29.49 25.34
N MET A 25 -28.40 28.61 26.25
CA MET A 25 -27.57 27.49 26.72
C MET A 25 -27.23 26.52 25.57
N ALA A 26 -28.20 26.19 24.71
CA ALA A 26 -27.97 25.36 23.55
C ALA A 26 -27.01 26.02 22.53
N ALA A 27 -27.14 27.33 22.32
CA ALA A 27 -26.24 28.09 21.46
C ALA A 27 -24.81 28.13 22.01
N VAL A 28 -24.64 28.38 23.31
CA VAL A 28 -23.33 28.38 23.97
C VAL A 28 -22.69 27.00 23.93
N LEU A 29 -23.47 25.94 24.18
CA LEU A 29 -22.98 24.56 24.10
C LEU A 29 -22.54 24.20 22.67
N SER A 30 -23.35 24.52 21.67
CA SER A 30 -23.04 24.30 20.25
C SER A 30 -21.80 25.07 19.79
N PHE A 31 -21.66 26.32 20.22
CA PHE A 31 -20.48 27.13 19.93
C PHE A 31 -19.23 26.56 20.62
N SER A 32 -19.35 26.14 21.88
CA SER A 32 -18.23 25.60 22.66
C SER A 32 -17.73 24.26 22.12
N THR A 33 -18.63 23.37 21.67
CA THR A 33 -18.23 22.10 21.04
C THR A 33 -17.48 22.34 19.73
N ARG A 34 -17.89 23.35 18.94
CA ARG A 34 -17.19 23.76 17.73
C ARG A 34 -15.85 24.44 18.01
N LEU A 35 -15.78 25.30 19.02
CA LEU A 35 -14.56 26.00 19.41
C LEU A 35 -13.52 25.06 20.04
N PHE A 36 -13.96 24.06 20.81
CA PHE A 36 -13.09 23.07 21.43
C PHE A 36 -12.26 22.30 20.41
N ALA A 37 -12.84 21.96 19.26
CA ALA A 37 -12.13 21.31 18.17
C ALA A 37 -10.98 22.18 17.61
N VAL A 38 -11.20 23.49 17.49
CA VAL A 38 -10.22 24.46 16.96
C VAL A 38 -9.11 24.78 17.97
N LEU A 39 -9.43 24.81 19.27
CA LEU A 39 -8.45 25.09 20.32
C LEU A 39 -7.50 23.90 20.57
N ARG A 40 -7.97 22.67 20.34
CA ARG A 40 -7.19 21.46 20.59
C ARG A 40 -6.42 20.97 19.37
N PHE A 41 -6.94 21.22 18.18
CA PHE A 41 -6.34 20.82 16.92
C PHE A 41 -6.31 22.08 16.05
N GLU A 42 -5.11 22.56 15.72
CA GLU A 42 -4.79 23.89 15.15
C GLU A 42 -5.73 24.37 14.02
N SER A 43 -5.71 25.68 13.72
CA SER A 43 -6.67 26.40 12.86
C SER A 43 -6.73 25.99 11.38
N VAL A 44 -6.05 24.92 10.98
CA VAL A 44 -5.95 24.46 9.59
C VAL A 44 -6.81 23.21 9.41
N ILE A 45 -7.82 23.32 8.55
CA ILE A 45 -8.65 22.20 8.14
C ILE A 45 -7.82 21.33 7.20
N HIS A 46 -7.23 20.26 7.72
CA HIS A 46 -6.66 19.21 6.89
C HIS A 46 -7.81 18.34 6.37
N GLU A 47 -8.20 18.60 5.11
CA GLU A 47 -8.80 17.65 4.18
C GLU A 47 -10.07 16.91 4.69
N PHE A 48 -11.20 17.63 4.69
CA PHE A 48 -12.51 17.01 4.83
C PHE A 48 -12.91 16.29 3.53
N ASP A 49 -12.52 15.02 3.36
CA ASP A 49 -13.22 14.09 2.46
C ASP A 49 -14.41 13.48 3.23
N PRO A 50 -15.66 13.88 2.95
CA PRO A 50 -16.83 13.37 3.66
C PRO A 50 -17.06 11.88 3.42
N TYR A 51 -16.63 11.37 2.27
CA TYR A 51 -16.72 9.95 1.93
C TYR A 51 -15.69 9.13 2.70
N PHE A 52 -14.46 9.63 2.82
CA PHE A 52 -13.47 9.04 3.71
C PHE A 52 -13.98 9.02 5.16
N ASN A 53 -14.41 10.16 5.70
CA ASN A 53 -14.91 10.24 7.08
C ASN A 53 -16.10 9.30 7.33
N TYR A 54 -17.03 9.18 6.37
CA TYR A 54 -18.13 8.22 6.47
C TYR A 54 -17.64 6.77 6.52
N ARG A 55 -16.71 6.37 5.64
CA ARG A 55 -16.15 5.01 5.64
C ARG A 55 -15.36 4.72 6.91
N THR A 56 -14.56 5.67 7.35
CA THR A 56 -13.76 5.61 8.58
C THR A 56 -14.68 5.49 9.81
N THR A 57 -15.80 6.22 9.84
CA THR A 57 -16.82 6.09 10.90
C THR A 57 -17.55 4.75 10.84
N ARG A 58 -17.91 4.25 9.65
CA ARG A 58 -18.51 2.93 9.49
C ARG A 58 -17.57 1.82 9.96
N PHE A 59 -16.30 1.92 9.59
CA PHE A 59 -15.26 0.98 10.01
C PHE A 59 -15.03 1.03 11.53
N LEU A 60 -15.00 2.24 12.13
CA LEU A 60 -14.97 2.38 13.59
C LEU A 60 -16.13 1.68 14.28
N ALA A 61 -17.34 1.82 13.73
CA ALA A 61 -18.55 1.25 14.29
C ALA A 61 -18.63 -0.28 14.13
N GLU A 62 -18.17 -0.81 13.00
CA GLU A 62 -18.24 -2.24 12.66
C GLU A 62 -17.07 -3.04 13.24
N GLU A 63 -15.85 -2.51 13.16
CA GLU A 63 -14.61 -3.22 13.50
C GLU A 63 -14.03 -2.81 14.87
N GLY A 64 -14.56 -1.73 15.45
CA GLY A 64 -14.18 -1.23 16.77
C GLY A 64 -12.94 -0.33 16.78
N PHE A 65 -12.75 0.37 17.91
CA PHE A 65 -11.73 1.41 18.07
C PHE A 65 -10.30 0.94 17.79
N TYR A 66 -9.93 -0.27 18.23
CA TYR A 66 -8.56 -0.76 18.05
C TYR A 66 -8.22 -1.08 16.59
N LYS A 67 -9.18 -1.60 15.81
CA LYS A 67 -8.97 -1.84 14.38
C LYS A 67 -8.99 -0.54 13.59
N PHE A 68 -9.86 0.39 13.96
CA PHE A 68 -9.90 1.74 13.40
C PHE A 68 -8.60 2.52 13.64
N HIS A 69 -8.06 2.46 14.85
CA HIS A 69 -6.82 3.15 15.18
C HIS A 69 -5.60 2.54 14.48
N ASN A 70 -5.69 1.26 14.09
CA ASN A 70 -4.73 0.54 13.26
C ASN A 70 -5.17 0.46 11.78
N CYS A 71 -6.02 1.40 11.31
CA CYS A 71 -6.42 1.45 9.91
C CYS A 71 -5.30 2.10 9.09
N PHE A 72 -4.51 1.27 8.43
CA PHE A 72 -3.42 1.73 7.56
C PHE A 72 -3.93 1.96 6.15
N ASP A 73 -3.59 3.11 5.58
CA ASP A 73 -4.07 3.55 4.26
C ASP A 73 -2.96 3.66 3.21
N ASP A 74 -1.92 2.83 3.37
CA ASP A 74 -0.74 2.75 2.52
C ASP A 74 -1.06 2.66 1.01
N PHE A 75 -2.17 2.01 0.64
CA PHE A 75 -2.61 1.94 -0.76
C PHE A 75 -2.90 3.32 -1.35
N ARG A 76 -3.73 4.12 -0.66
CA ARG A 76 -4.07 5.46 -1.16
C ARG A 76 -2.86 6.37 -1.09
N GLU A 77 -2.06 6.28 -0.04
CA GLU A 77 -0.79 7.00 0.08
C GLU A 77 0.11 6.76 -1.14
N ALA A 78 0.40 5.49 -1.47
CA ALA A 78 1.24 5.13 -2.61
C ALA A 78 0.65 5.60 -3.95
N TYR A 79 -0.65 5.41 -4.16
CA TYR A 79 -1.31 5.85 -5.39
C TYR A 79 -1.32 7.38 -5.54
N TYR A 80 -1.52 8.12 -4.45
CA TYR A 80 -1.42 9.58 -4.45
C TYR A 80 0.01 10.06 -4.69
N TRP A 81 1.00 9.40 -4.11
CA TRP A 81 2.40 9.70 -4.39
C TRP A 81 2.69 9.53 -5.89
N LEU A 82 2.26 8.41 -6.48
CA LEU A 82 2.44 8.12 -7.89
C LEU A 82 1.78 9.19 -8.77
N ARG A 83 0.59 9.66 -8.39
CA ARG A 83 -0.15 10.72 -9.11
C ARG A 83 0.53 12.08 -9.10
N HIS A 84 1.17 12.47 -8.00
CA HIS A 84 1.71 13.84 -7.84
C HIS A 84 3.21 13.94 -8.09
N ASN A 85 3.95 12.83 -8.06
CA ASN A 85 5.41 12.82 -8.09
C ASN A 85 6.01 12.12 -9.31
N THR A 86 5.18 11.65 -10.25
CA THR A 86 5.65 11.03 -11.50
C THR A 86 5.14 11.77 -12.73
N PRO A 87 5.82 11.69 -13.89
CA PRO A 87 5.31 12.21 -15.16
C PRO A 87 3.92 11.65 -15.51
N GLU A 88 3.06 12.44 -16.16
CA GLU A 88 1.70 12.01 -16.54
C GLU A 88 1.70 10.85 -17.55
N ASP A 89 2.73 10.75 -18.38
CA ASP A 89 2.94 9.68 -19.36
C ASP A 89 3.67 8.45 -18.78
N ALA A 90 4.02 8.48 -17.49
CA ALA A 90 4.72 7.38 -16.84
C ALA A 90 3.89 6.08 -16.89
N LYS A 91 4.53 5.00 -17.31
CA LYS A 91 3.91 3.67 -17.40
C LYS A 91 4.28 2.83 -16.20
N VAL A 92 3.26 2.31 -15.54
CA VAL A 92 3.38 1.55 -14.30
C VAL A 92 3.10 0.09 -14.57
N MET A 93 4.06 -0.78 -14.24
CA MET A 93 3.90 -2.23 -14.27
C MET A 93 3.52 -2.73 -12.88
N SER A 94 2.41 -3.46 -12.79
CA SER A 94 1.96 -4.15 -11.57
C SER A 94 1.29 -5.47 -11.93
N TRP A 95 0.92 -6.27 -10.94
CA TRP A 95 0.01 -7.39 -11.17
C TRP A 95 -1.39 -6.90 -11.60
N TRP A 96 -2.12 -7.73 -12.35
CA TRP A 96 -3.38 -7.35 -13.00
C TRP A 96 -4.51 -7.02 -11.99
N ASP A 97 -4.48 -7.60 -10.80
CA ASP A 97 -5.44 -7.33 -9.71
C ASP A 97 -5.59 -5.83 -9.42
N TYR A 98 -4.49 -5.08 -9.50
CA TYR A 98 -4.42 -3.67 -9.08
C TYR A 98 -4.68 -2.68 -10.23
N GLY A 99 -4.88 -3.19 -11.45
CA GLY A 99 -4.96 -2.40 -12.68
C GLY A 99 -5.97 -1.25 -12.64
N TYR A 100 -7.20 -1.57 -12.22
CA TYR A 100 -8.26 -0.56 -12.10
C TYR A 100 -8.00 0.43 -10.96
N GLN A 101 -7.41 -0.01 -9.85
CA GLN A 101 -7.14 0.85 -8.69
C GLN A 101 -6.10 1.91 -9.05
N ILE A 102 -5.01 1.50 -9.70
CA ILE A 102 -3.94 2.40 -10.15
C ILE A 102 -4.51 3.41 -11.15
N THR A 103 -5.27 2.96 -12.14
CA THR A 103 -5.90 3.86 -13.13
C THR A 103 -6.83 4.87 -12.44
N ALA A 104 -7.69 4.42 -11.53
CA ALA A 104 -8.69 5.27 -10.90
C ALA A 104 -8.10 6.26 -9.87
N MET A 105 -7.11 5.83 -9.08
CA MET A 105 -6.57 6.63 -7.98
C MET A 105 -5.29 7.35 -8.36
N ALA A 106 -4.33 6.64 -8.96
CA ALA A 106 -3.04 7.20 -9.34
C ALA A 106 -3.10 7.97 -10.66
N ASN A 107 -4.11 7.74 -11.50
CA ASN A 107 -4.26 8.37 -12.82
C ASN A 107 -2.99 8.21 -13.67
N ARG A 108 -2.49 6.97 -13.78
CA ARG A 108 -1.30 6.62 -14.58
C ARG A 108 -1.59 5.50 -15.56
N THR A 109 -0.80 5.45 -16.63
CA THR A 109 -0.91 4.41 -17.66
C THR A 109 -0.45 3.08 -17.09
N ILE A 110 -1.24 2.02 -17.29
CA ILE A 110 -0.94 0.67 -16.81
C ILE A 110 -0.85 -0.32 -17.97
N LEU A 111 0.03 -1.32 -17.83
CA LEU A 111 0.26 -2.32 -18.88
C LEU A 111 -0.79 -3.44 -18.90
N VAL A 112 -1.18 -3.90 -17.71
CA VAL A 112 -2.12 -5.01 -17.54
C VAL A 112 -3.24 -4.63 -16.59
N ASP A 113 -4.46 -5.01 -16.96
CA ASP A 113 -5.66 -4.70 -16.18
C ASP A 113 -6.45 -5.96 -15.83
N ASN A 114 -7.47 -5.78 -14.99
CA ASN A 114 -8.32 -6.85 -14.50
C ASN A 114 -9.39 -7.26 -15.54
N ASN A 115 -9.35 -6.73 -16.77
CA ASN A 115 -10.22 -7.20 -17.87
C ASN A 115 -9.68 -8.47 -18.53
N THR A 116 -8.40 -8.81 -18.31
CA THR A 116 -7.76 -10.09 -18.67
C THR A 116 -7.96 -10.60 -20.11
N TRP A 117 -8.21 -9.70 -21.07
CA TRP A 117 -8.53 -10.05 -22.45
C TRP A 117 -7.31 -10.51 -23.28
N ASN A 118 -6.09 -10.09 -22.92
CA ASN A 118 -4.86 -10.45 -23.62
C ASN A 118 -3.90 -11.23 -22.70
N ASN A 119 -4.06 -12.56 -22.69
CA ASN A 119 -3.25 -13.46 -21.86
C ASN A 119 -1.76 -13.42 -22.17
N THR A 120 -1.36 -13.15 -23.41
CA THR A 120 0.05 -13.03 -23.79
C THR A 120 0.72 -11.85 -23.09
N HIS A 121 0.00 -10.72 -22.95
CA HIS A 121 0.54 -9.54 -22.29
C HIS A 121 0.71 -9.76 -20.77
N ILE A 122 -0.27 -10.42 -20.13
CA ILE A 122 -0.19 -10.80 -18.71
C ILE A 122 0.94 -11.80 -18.49
N SER A 123 1.11 -12.76 -19.41
CA SER A 123 2.23 -13.69 -19.40
C SER A 123 3.57 -12.96 -19.49
N ARG A 124 3.69 -11.91 -20.31
CA ARG A 124 4.94 -11.13 -20.41
C ARG A 124 5.27 -10.39 -19.11
N VAL A 125 4.28 -9.82 -18.43
CA VAL A 125 4.47 -9.23 -17.08
C VAL A 125 4.83 -10.32 -16.06
N GLY A 126 4.17 -11.47 -16.08
CA GLY A 126 4.51 -12.61 -15.22
C GLY A 126 5.94 -13.12 -15.44
N GLN A 127 6.40 -13.14 -16.69
CA GLN A 127 7.80 -13.44 -17.04
C GLN A 127 8.75 -12.44 -16.40
N ALA A 128 8.51 -11.13 -16.56
CA ALA A 128 9.35 -10.11 -15.94
C ALA A 128 9.44 -10.27 -14.41
N MET A 129 8.30 -10.50 -13.75
CA MET A 129 8.27 -10.65 -12.27
C MET A 129 8.97 -11.93 -11.78
N ALA A 130 8.93 -13.01 -12.56
CA ALA A 130 9.46 -14.32 -12.17
C ALA A 130 10.91 -14.56 -12.61
N SER A 131 11.45 -13.80 -13.57
CA SER A 131 12.82 -13.94 -14.06
C SER A 131 13.87 -13.23 -13.18
N THR A 132 15.15 -13.41 -13.53
CA THR A 132 16.27 -12.64 -12.96
C THR A 132 16.20 -11.17 -13.38
N GLU A 133 16.90 -10.29 -12.67
CA GLU A 133 16.93 -8.84 -12.97
C GLU A 133 17.32 -8.53 -14.43
N GLU A 134 18.33 -9.21 -14.98
CA GLU A 134 18.79 -9.00 -16.35
C GLU A 134 17.66 -9.26 -17.37
N LYS A 135 17.02 -10.43 -17.27
CA LYS A 135 15.94 -10.83 -18.17
C LYS A 135 14.70 -9.97 -17.96
N ALA A 136 14.39 -9.65 -16.71
CA ALA A 136 13.26 -8.79 -16.40
C ALA A 136 13.47 -7.37 -16.91
N TYR A 137 14.70 -6.84 -16.87
CA TYR A 137 15.05 -5.53 -17.40
C TYR A 137 14.86 -5.47 -18.91
N GLU A 138 15.29 -6.49 -19.65
CA GLU A 138 15.05 -6.62 -21.09
C GLU A 138 13.54 -6.47 -21.41
N ILE A 139 12.69 -7.18 -20.64
CA ILE A 139 11.23 -7.14 -20.79
C ILE A 139 10.67 -5.78 -20.41
N MET A 140 11.10 -5.19 -19.30
CA MET A 140 10.63 -3.87 -18.86
C MET A 140 10.98 -2.78 -19.89
N ARG A 141 12.13 -2.88 -20.55
CA ARG A 141 12.53 -1.97 -21.62
C ARG A 141 11.73 -2.20 -22.91
N GLU A 142 11.48 -3.46 -23.29
CA GLU A 142 10.62 -3.80 -24.43
C GLU A 142 9.21 -3.21 -24.26
N LEU A 143 8.67 -3.25 -23.05
CA LEU A 143 7.33 -2.75 -22.73
C LEU A 143 7.30 -1.26 -22.34
N ASP A 144 8.45 -0.58 -22.39
CA ASP A 144 8.60 0.85 -22.07
C ASP A 144 8.11 1.21 -20.66
N VAL A 145 8.41 0.37 -19.67
CA VAL A 145 8.01 0.56 -18.27
C VAL A 145 8.87 1.61 -17.59
N SER A 146 8.24 2.57 -16.90
CA SER A 146 8.92 3.59 -16.10
C SER A 146 8.99 3.22 -14.62
N TYR A 147 7.89 2.72 -14.06
CA TYR A 147 7.78 2.35 -12.65
C TYR A 147 7.22 0.93 -12.48
N VAL A 148 7.64 0.26 -11.42
CA VAL A 148 7.13 -1.06 -11.01
C VAL A 148 6.55 -0.94 -9.62
N LEU A 149 5.32 -1.41 -9.44
CA LEU A 149 4.63 -1.41 -8.16
C LEU A 149 4.44 -2.85 -7.68
N VAL A 150 4.89 -3.13 -6.46
CA VAL A 150 4.71 -4.42 -5.78
C VAL A 150 4.10 -4.22 -4.40
N ILE A 151 3.31 -5.21 -3.97
CA ILE A 151 2.72 -5.26 -2.63
C ILE A 151 3.51 -6.22 -1.76
N PHE A 152 3.97 -5.73 -0.62
CA PHE A 152 4.75 -6.48 0.35
C PHE A 152 4.08 -6.49 1.72
N GLY A 153 3.61 -7.67 2.16
CA GLY A 153 2.89 -7.80 3.43
C GLY A 153 3.75 -8.17 4.62
N GLY A 154 5.07 -8.35 4.44
CA GLY A 154 5.92 -9.00 5.45
C GLY A 154 6.07 -8.22 6.77
N LEU A 155 5.95 -6.89 6.75
CA LEU A 155 6.00 -6.04 7.94
C LEU A 155 4.64 -5.95 8.68
N THR A 156 3.56 -5.80 7.92
CA THR A 156 2.19 -5.62 8.45
C THR A 156 1.52 -6.94 8.81
N GLY A 157 1.95 -8.05 8.22
CA GLY A 157 1.23 -9.33 8.26
C GLY A 157 0.09 -9.42 7.23
N TYR A 158 0.13 -8.63 6.16
CA TYR A 158 -0.90 -8.65 5.12
C TYR A 158 -0.74 -9.89 4.21
N SER A 159 -1.65 -10.85 4.33
CA SER A 159 -1.55 -12.14 3.64
C SER A 159 -1.86 -12.11 2.15
N SER A 160 -2.49 -11.04 1.63
CA SER A 160 -2.87 -10.94 0.22
C SER A 160 -1.85 -10.18 -0.62
N ASP A 161 -0.57 -10.29 -0.25
CA ASP A 161 0.57 -9.66 -0.91
C ASP A 161 1.04 -10.43 -2.17
N ASP A 162 1.99 -9.86 -2.91
CA ASP A 162 2.39 -10.41 -4.21
C ASP A 162 3.25 -11.67 -4.10
N ILE A 163 3.94 -11.88 -2.98
CA ILE A 163 4.71 -13.11 -2.74
C ILE A 163 3.80 -14.33 -2.60
N ASN A 164 2.61 -14.20 -1.99
CA ASN A 164 1.64 -15.32 -1.94
C ASN A 164 0.96 -15.58 -3.28
N LYS A 165 0.86 -14.56 -4.14
CA LYS A 165 0.34 -14.69 -5.50
C LYS A 165 1.41 -15.12 -6.51
N PHE A 166 2.68 -15.13 -6.12
CA PHE A 166 3.82 -15.29 -7.01
C PHE A 166 3.76 -16.56 -7.87
N LEU A 167 3.34 -17.69 -7.31
CA LEU A 167 3.22 -18.93 -8.09
C LEU A 167 2.20 -18.83 -9.24
N TRP A 168 1.17 -17.99 -9.12
CA TRP A 168 0.28 -17.70 -10.25
C TRP A 168 1.00 -16.92 -11.35
N MET A 169 1.88 -15.97 -10.97
CA MET A 169 2.72 -15.24 -11.92
C MET A 169 3.65 -16.18 -12.68
N VAL A 170 4.25 -17.15 -11.97
CA VAL A 170 5.12 -18.18 -12.56
C VAL A 170 4.35 -19.06 -13.54
N ARG A 171 3.17 -19.57 -13.14
CA ARG A 171 2.32 -20.42 -14.01
C ARG A 171 1.87 -19.69 -15.27
N ILE A 172 1.42 -18.44 -15.13
CA ILE A 172 0.96 -17.63 -16.27
C ILE A 172 2.15 -17.20 -17.13
N GLY A 173 3.28 -16.83 -16.52
CA GLY A 173 4.51 -16.49 -17.21
C GLY A 173 5.06 -17.64 -18.05
N GLY A 174 5.05 -18.86 -17.52
CA GLY A 174 5.49 -20.07 -18.21
C GLY A 174 4.51 -20.67 -19.22
N SER A 175 3.29 -20.12 -19.34
CA SER A 175 2.23 -20.67 -20.21
C SER A 175 2.40 -20.36 -21.70
N THR A 176 3.23 -19.37 -22.05
CA THR A 176 3.47 -18.94 -23.44
C THR A 176 4.83 -19.41 -23.96
N ASP A 177 4.99 -19.39 -25.28
CA ASP A 177 6.21 -19.90 -25.94
C ASP A 177 7.49 -19.17 -25.51
N THR A 178 7.42 -17.87 -25.26
CA THR A 178 8.57 -17.08 -24.77
C THR A 178 8.94 -17.42 -23.33
N GLY A 179 7.96 -17.91 -22.54
CA GLY A 179 8.09 -18.23 -21.13
C GLY A 179 8.50 -19.67 -20.82
N ARG A 180 8.72 -20.53 -21.82
CA ARG A 180 9.03 -21.97 -21.63
C ARG A 180 10.22 -22.27 -20.70
N HIS A 181 11.11 -21.29 -20.51
CA HIS A 181 12.25 -21.38 -19.61
C HIS A 181 11.87 -21.19 -18.12
N ILE A 182 10.71 -20.61 -17.83
CA ILE A 182 10.15 -20.46 -16.49
C ILE A 182 9.35 -21.70 -16.16
N LYS A 183 9.79 -22.46 -15.15
CA LYS A 183 9.11 -23.68 -14.71
C LYS A 183 8.79 -23.57 -13.23
N GLU A 184 7.55 -23.91 -12.89
CA GLU A 184 7.07 -23.82 -11.50
C GLU A 184 7.93 -24.63 -10.52
N HIS A 185 8.40 -25.80 -10.94
CA HIS A 185 9.25 -26.67 -10.10
C HIS A 185 10.57 -26.02 -9.68
N ASP A 186 11.10 -25.08 -10.46
CA ASP A 186 12.38 -24.43 -10.17
C ASP A 186 12.28 -23.50 -8.95
N TYR A 187 11.08 -23.10 -8.53
CA TYR A 187 10.86 -22.20 -7.38
C TYR A 187 10.59 -22.94 -6.06
N TYR A 188 10.50 -24.27 -6.09
CA TYR A 188 10.35 -25.09 -4.90
C TYR A 188 11.70 -25.61 -4.41
N THR A 189 11.76 -25.96 -3.12
CA THR A 189 12.88 -26.72 -2.57
C THR A 189 12.91 -28.15 -3.15
N PRO A 190 14.01 -28.91 -2.98
CA PRO A 190 14.06 -30.32 -3.36
C PRO A 190 12.98 -31.20 -2.70
N THR A 191 12.43 -30.76 -1.56
CA THR A 191 11.32 -31.41 -0.85
C THR A 191 9.94 -31.00 -1.37
N GLY A 192 9.86 -30.05 -2.31
CA GLY A 192 8.62 -29.54 -2.88
C GLY A 192 7.96 -28.42 -2.07
N GLU A 193 8.68 -27.79 -1.14
CA GLU A 193 8.17 -26.70 -0.30
C GLU A 193 8.45 -25.33 -0.92
N PHE A 194 7.53 -24.37 -0.76
CA PHE A 194 7.76 -22.99 -1.18
C PHE A 194 8.26 -22.17 0.02
N ARG A 195 9.55 -21.87 0.04
CA ARG A 195 10.22 -21.24 1.20
C ARG A 195 11.00 -20.00 0.79
N VAL A 196 10.91 -18.95 1.60
CA VAL A 196 11.58 -17.65 1.41
C VAL A 196 12.85 -17.50 2.28
N ASP A 197 13.11 -18.51 3.10
CA ASP A 197 14.28 -18.59 3.97
C ASP A 197 15.51 -19.12 3.21
N ARG A 198 16.60 -19.38 3.94
CA ARG A 198 17.87 -19.86 3.37
C ARG A 198 17.77 -21.22 2.69
N GLU A 199 16.74 -22.01 2.99
CA GLU A 199 16.49 -23.31 2.36
C GLU A 199 15.64 -23.17 1.09
N GLY A 200 15.15 -21.97 0.79
CA GLY A 200 14.43 -21.63 -0.43
C GLY A 200 15.24 -21.89 -1.69
N SER A 201 14.53 -22.08 -2.81
CA SER A 201 15.20 -22.30 -4.11
C SER A 201 16.10 -21.12 -4.47
N PRO A 202 17.34 -21.36 -4.98
CA PRO A 202 18.20 -20.29 -5.45
C PRO A 202 17.57 -19.51 -6.61
N VAL A 203 16.65 -20.09 -7.38
CA VAL A 203 15.92 -19.38 -8.45
C VAL A 203 14.93 -18.39 -7.85
N LEU A 204 14.23 -18.77 -6.78
CA LEU A 204 13.34 -17.88 -6.05
C LEU A 204 14.10 -16.73 -5.37
N LEU A 205 15.19 -17.06 -4.66
CA LEU A 205 15.98 -16.06 -3.93
C LEU A 205 16.69 -15.04 -4.82
N ASN A 206 16.79 -15.32 -6.13
CA ASN A 206 17.38 -14.43 -7.14
C ASN A 206 16.37 -13.85 -8.15
N CYS A 207 15.08 -14.15 -8.02
CA CYS A 207 14.08 -13.60 -8.93
C CYS A 207 13.80 -12.12 -8.62
N LEU A 208 13.34 -11.38 -9.64
CA LEU A 208 13.05 -9.96 -9.51
C LEU A 208 12.03 -9.70 -8.41
N MET A 209 10.93 -10.47 -8.35
CA MET A 209 9.90 -10.29 -7.32
C MET A 209 10.46 -10.41 -5.90
N TYR A 210 11.29 -11.43 -5.63
CA TYR A 210 11.91 -11.60 -4.32
C TYR A 210 12.76 -10.37 -3.96
N LYS A 211 13.63 -9.94 -4.89
CA LYS A 211 14.49 -8.79 -4.67
C LYS A 211 13.70 -7.50 -4.45
N MET A 212 12.67 -7.23 -5.24
CA MET A 212 11.82 -6.04 -5.08
C MET A 212 11.05 -6.04 -3.75
N CYS A 213 10.50 -7.17 -3.30
CA CYS A 213 9.76 -7.19 -2.03
C CYS A 213 10.69 -7.04 -0.81
N TYR A 214 11.84 -7.72 -0.83
CA TYR A 214 12.74 -7.81 0.31
C TYR A 214 13.91 -6.82 0.32
N TYR A 215 13.99 -5.90 -0.65
CA TYR A 215 15.07 -4.90 -0.69
C TYR A 215 15.15 -4.14 0.64
N ARG A 216 16.33 -4.16 1.27
CA ARG A 216 16.63 -3.60 2.60
C ARG A 216 15.83 -4.16 3.79
N PHE A 217 14.98 -5.16 3.58
CA PHE A 217 14.17 -5.77 4.64
C PHE A 217 15.02 -6.59 5.62
N GLY A 218 16.18 -7.09 5.20
CA GLY A 218 17.08 -7.90 6.02
C GLY A 218 17.57 -7.24 7.31
N GLN A 219 17.52 -5.91 7.38
CA GLN A 219 17.97 -5.10 8.52
C GLN A 219 16.81 -4.63 9.42
N VAL A 220 15.56 -4.88 9.01
CA VAL A 220 14.36 -4.41 9.73
C VAL A 220 13.96 -5.39 10.82
N TYR A 221 13.72 -4.88 12.03
CA TYR A 221 13.15 -5.65 13.13
C TYR A 221 11.61 -5.59 13.07
N THR A 222 10.98 -6.72 12.78
CA THR A 222 9.52 -6.83 12.73
C THR A 222 8.90 -7.28 14.05
N GLU A 223 9.64 -8.05 14.86
CA GLU A 223 9.22 -8.52 16.17
C GLU A 223 10.37 -8.49 17.19
N ALA A 224 10.06 -8.14 18.44
CA ALA A 224 11.07 -7.95 19.50
C ALA A 224 11.87 -9.21 19.86
N LYS A 225 11.35 -10.41 19.59
CA LYS A 225 11.99 -11.70 19.92
C LYS A 225 12.51 -12.47 18.70
N ARG A 226 12.47 -11.87 17.51
CA ARG A 226 12.87 -12.50 16.26
C ARG A 226 14.12 -11.83 15.69
N PRO A 227 14.90 -12.54 14.85
CA PRO A 227 16.00 -11.92 14.13
C PRO A 227 15.49 -10.82 13.18
N PRO A 228 16.36 -9.87 12.76
CA PRO A 228 16.00 -8.90 11.73
C PRO A 228 15.73 -9.59 10.39
N GLY A 229 14.87 -9.00 9.56
CA GLY A 229 14.41 -9.61 8.31
C GLY A 229 13.50 -10.82 8.53
N PHE A 230 12.65 -10.77 9.56
CA PHE A 230 11.64 -11.79 9.81
C PHE A 230 10.31 -11.41 9.13
N ASP A 231 9.86 -12.22 8.17
CA ASP A 231 8.57 -12.04 7.49
C ASP A 231 7.43 -12.59 8.37
N ARG A 232 6.48 -11.72 8.75
CA ARG A 232 5.34 -12.07 9.62
C ARG A 232 4.27 -12.92 8.93
N VAL A 233 4.15 -12.84 7.60
CA VAL A 233 3.20 -13.62 6.80
C VAL A 233 3.70 -15.06 6.66
N ARG A 234 4.99 -15.24 6.32
CA ARG A 234 5.60 -16.57 6.16
C ARG A 234 6.12 -17.18 7.44
N ASN A 235 6.20 -16.39 8.52
CA ASN A 235 6.78 -16.80 9.80
C ASN A 235 8.21 -17.34 9.65
N ALA A 236 9.00 -16.71 8.77
CA ALA A 236 10.33 -17.18 8.39
C ALA A 236 11.32 -16.01 8.33
N GLU A 237 12.58 -16.30 8.64
CA GLU A 237 13.69 -15.39 8.40
C GLU A 237 14.09 -15.45 6.92
N ILE A 238 14.21 -14.30 6.26
CA ILE A 238 14.55 -14.27 4.82
C ILE A 238 15.91 -14.88 4.53
N GLY A 239 16.03 -15.58 3.39
CA GLY A 239 17.25 -16.23 2.93
C GLY A 239 18.38 -15.25 2.61
N ASN A 240 18.09 -14.30 1.70
CA ASN A 240 19.03 -13.29 1.27
C ASN A 240 18.71 -11.95 1.96
N LYS A 241 19.64 -11.47 2.80
CA LYS A 241 19.46 -10.23 3.58
C LYS A 241 20.06 -9.00 2.90
N ASP A 242 21.20 -9.20 2.25
CA ASP A 242 22.01 -8.13 1.70
C ASP A 242 22.18 -8.38 0.19
N PHE A 243 21.49 -7.56 -0.60
CA PHE A 243 21.60 -7.52 -2.05
C PHE A 243 21.24 -6.12 -2.53
N GLU A 244 21.77 -5.74 -3.69
CA GLU A 244 21.43 -4.50 -4.36
C GLU A 244 20.56 -4.76 -5.59
N LEU A 245 19.87 -3.70 -6.02
CA LEU A 245 19.11 -3.66 -7.27
C LEU A 245 19.95 -2.92 -8.31
N ASP A 246 20.38 -3.64 -9.34
CA ASP A 246 21.29 -3.10 -10.35
C ASP A 246 20.51 -2.26 -11.35
N VAL A 247 19.35 -2.75 -11.76
CA VAL A 247 18.51 -2.16 -12.82
C VAL A 247 17.31 -1.35 -12.32
N LEU A 248 17.00 -1.45 -11.03
CA LEU A 248 15.91 -0.72 -10.37
C LEU A 248 16.45 0.21 -9.28
N GLU A 249 15.76 1.32 -9.06
CA GLU A 249 15.96 2.20 -7.91
C GLU A 249 14.68 2.27 -7.07
N GLU A 250 14.79 2.23 -5.75
CA GLU A 250 13.64 2.43 -4.86
C GLU A 250 13.19 3.89 -4.96
N ALA A 251 11.97 4.11 -5.47
CA ALA A 251 11.41 5.45 -5.67
C ALA A 251 10.52 5.87 -4.49
N TYR A 252 9.73 4.94 -3.97
CA TYR A 252 8.86 5.16 -2.81
C TYR A 252 8.54 3.85 -2.09
N THR A 253 8.44 3.88 -0.77
CA THR A 253 7.94 2.79 0.06
C THR A 253 7.04 3.40 1.13
N THR A 254 5.84 2.85 1.32
CA THR A 254 4.85 3.38 2.28
C THR A 254 5.31 3.23 3.72
N GLU A 255 4.65 3.94 4.64
CA GLU A 255 4.97 3.94 6.08
C GLU A 255 5.12 2.52 6.65
N HIS A 256 4.20 1.62 6.31
CA HIS A 256 4.18 0.25 6.81
C HIS A 256 4.73 -0.77 5.80
N TRP A 257 5.46 -0.29 4.78
CA TRP A 257 6.09 -1.09 3.72
C TRP A 257 5.10 -1.97 2.94
N LEU A 258 3.81 -1.63 2.96
CA LEU A 258 2.78 -2.40 2.28
C LEU A 258 2.87 -2.29 0.76
N VAL A 259 3.15 -1.09 0.25
CA VAL A 259 3.31 -0.84 -1.19
C VAL A 259 4.70 -0.28 -1.44
N ARG A 260 5.40 -0.86 -2.42
CA ARG A 260 6.74 -0.44 -2.82
C ARG A 260 6.75 -0.12 -4.30
N ILE A 261 7.32 1.04 -4.63
CA ILE A 261 7.40 1.57 -5.98
C ILE A 261 8.87 1.71 -6.34
N TYR A 262 9.25 1.03 -7.41
CA TYR A 262 10.58 1.06 -7.99
C TYR A 262 10.56 1.80 -9.31
N LYS A 263 11.60 2.58 -9.60
CA LYS A 263 11.81 3.20 -10.90
C LYS A 263 12.82 2.37 -11.69
N VAL A 264 12.52 2.15 -12.96
CA VAL A 264 13.40 1.45 -13.89
C VAL A 264 14.52 2.40 -14.30
N LYS A 265 15.78 2.01 -14.09
CA LYS A 265 16.92 2.86 -14.44
C LYS A 265 17.12 2.92 -15.96
N ASP A 266 17.63 4.06 -16.41
CA ASP A 266 18.06 4.22 -17.81
C ASP A 266 19.28 3.36 -18.13
N LEU A 267 19.49 3.11 -19.42
CA LEU A 267 20.69 2.43 -19.92
C LEU A 267 21.95 3.16 -19.47
N ASP A 268 23.03 2.40 -19.29
CA ASP A 268 24.28 3.03 -18.88
C ASP A 268 24.85 3.92 -19.97
N ASN A 269 25.24 5.14 -19.61
CA ASN A 269 25.71 6.16 -20.55
C ASN A 269 26.94 5.72 -21.37
N ARG A 270 27.66 4.68 -20.91
CA ARG A 270 28.87 4.14 -21.56
C ARG A 270 28.66 2.79 -22.26
N GLY A 271 27.44 2.26 -22.27
CA GLY A 271 27.14 0.96 -22.89
C GLY A 271 27.79 -0.24 -22.17
N LEU A 272 28.16 -0.10 -20.90
CA LEU A 272 28.64 -1.22 -20.09
C LEU A 272 27.46 -2.09 -19.64
N SER A 273 27.65 -3.41 -19.60
CA SER A 273 26.66 -4.33 -19.00
C SER A 273 26.50 -3.99 -17.52
N ARG A 274 25.26 -3.77 -17.07
CA ARG A 274 24.92 -3.55 -15.64
C ARG A 274 24.66 -4.85 -14.88
N THR A 275 24.75 -5.98 -15.57
CA THR A 275 24.45 -7.33 -15.10
C THR A 275 25.57 -8.28 -15.48
#